data_AF-A0A936QFU5-F1
#
_entry.id   AF-A0A936QFU5-F1
#
_cell.length_a   1.000
_cell.length_b   1.000
_cell.length_c   1.000
_cell.angle_alpha   90.00
_cell.angle_beta   90.00
_cell.angle_gamma   90.00
#
_symmetry.space_group_name_H-M   'P 1'
#
loop_
_entity.id
_entity.type
_entity.pdbx_description
1 polymer ?
#
loop_
_entity_poly.entity_id
_entity_poly.type
_entity_poly.pdbx_seq_one_letter_code
_entity_poly.pdbx_strand_id
1 'polypeptide(L)'
;MWNTNSNGIAVEETTIVKCNATETDVTGVTGLALIEKLKKIARDNQIGKFDIFDFTGRSLSMSDVESGNFTQPLSIVRYNVAA
;
A
#
# COMPACT_ATOMS: atom_id res chain seq x y z
N MET A 1 -37.74 -8.47 -5.66
CA MET A 1 -37.41 -8.25 -4.23
C MET A 1 -35.90 -8.42 -4.08
N TRP A 2 -35.16 -7.33 -3.91
CA TRP A 2 -33.74 -7.38 -3.57
C TRP A 2 -33.64 -7.38 -2.04
N ASN A 3 -33.06 -8.44 -1.48
CA ASN A 3 -32.90 -8.59 -0.04
C ASN A 3 -31.68 -7.77 0.41
N THR A 4 -31.91 -6.57 0.90
CA THR A 4 -30.90 -5.69 1.51
C THR A 4 -30.69 -6.03 2.98
N ASN A 5 -30.40 -7.29 3.29
CA ASN A 5 -29.93 -7.69 4.61
C ASN A 5 -28.46 -8.06 4.53
N SER A 6 -27.62 -7.05 4.65
CA SER A 6 -26.30 -7.20 5.24
C SER A 6 -26.00 -5.91 5.98
N ASN A 7 -26.14 -5.97 7.31
CA ASN A 7 -25.54 -5.05 8.27
C ASN A 7 -24.01 -5.14 8.17
N GLY A 8 -23.46 -4.71 7.05
CA GLY A 8 -22.04 -4.44 6.90
C GLY A 8 -21.92 -2.96 6.65
N ILE A 9 -21.63 -2.18 7.69
CA ILE A 9 -20.86 -0.97 7.44
C ILE A 9 -19.64 -1.51 6.68
N ALA A 10 -19.49 -1.17 5.41
CA ALA A 10 -18.26 -1.43 4.70
C ALA A 10 -17.20 -0.66 5.49
N VAL A 11 -16.54 -1.35 6.42
CA VAL A 11 -15.37 -0.82 7.10
C VAL A 11 -14.41 -0.66 5.95
N GLU A 12 -14.21 0.59 5.53
CA GLU A 12 -13.24 0.92 4.50
C GLU A 12 -11.93 0.27 4.95
N GLU A 13 -11.49 -0.76 4.22
CA GLU A 13 -10.34 -1.54 4.64
C GLU A 13 -9.16 -0.58 4.75
N THR A 14 -8.70 -0.38 5.99
CA THR A 14 -7.76 0.69 6.29
C THR A 14 -6.40 0.36 5.70
N THR A 15 -6.04 1.05 4.62
CA THR A 15 -4.75 0.84 3.95
C THR A 15 -3.67 1.63 4.65
N ILE A 16 -2.84 0.94 5.42
CA ILE A 16 -1.65 1.55 6.03
C ILE A 16 -0.42 1.23 5.19
N VAL A 17 0.41 2.25 4.94
CA VAL A 17 1.74 2.13 4.34
C VAL A 17 2.78 2.42 5.42
N LYS A 18 3.64 1.44 5.69
CA LYS A 18 4.78 1.57 6.59
C LYS A 18 6.02 1.97 5.80
N CYS A 19 6.73 3.00 6.25
CA CYS A 19 7.99 3.44 5.67
C CYS A 19 8.89 3.94 6.80
N ASN A 20 10.01 3.25 7.05
CA ASN A 20 10.86 3.49 8.24
C ASN A 20 10.03 3.46 9.55
N ALA A 21 10.12 4.51 10.36
CA ALA A 21 9.34 4.69 11.59
C ALA A 21 8.00 5.42 11.36
N THR A 22 7.60 5.64 10.10
CA THR A 22 6.37 6.35 9.75
C THR A 22 5.31 5.39 9.21
N GLU A 23 4.08 5.56 9.66
CA GLU A 23 2.90 4.90 9.12
C GLU A 23 2.00 5.96 8.50
N THR A 24 1.58 5.73 7.25
CA THR A 24 0.72 6.65 6.51
C THR A 24 -0.56 5.94 6.11
N ASP A 25 -1.70 6.54 6.48
CA ASP A 25 -3.01 6.11 6.01
C ASP A 25 -3.21 6.52 4.54
N VAL A 26 -3.52 5.53 3.70
CA VAL A 26 -3.84 5.67 2.28
C VAL A 26 -5.18 4.98 1.95
N THR A 27 -6.05 4.82 2.95
CA THR A 27 -7.41 4.30 2.79
C THR A 27 -8.15 5.05 1.69
N GLY A 28 -8.89 4.31 0.86
CA GLY A 28 -9.60 4.85 -0.31
C GLY A 28 -8.70 5.22 -1.49
N VAL A 29 -7.36 5.17 -1.37
CA VAL A 29 -6.42 5.42 -2.47
C VAL A 29 -6.08 4.10 -3.17
N THR A 30 -6.42 4.00 -4.46
CA THR A 30 -6.22 2.77 -5.26
C THR A 30 -5.61 3.09 -6.63
N GLY A 31 -5.22 2.05 -7.39
CA GLY A 31 -4.71 2.20 -8.75
C GLY A 31 -3.46 3.09 -8.85
N LEU A 32 -3.40 3.90 -9.91
CA LEU A 32 -2.31 4.84 -10.15
C LEU A 32 -2.16 5.88 -9.03
N ALA A 33 -3.25 6.29 -8.39
CA ALA A 33 -3.20 7.24 -7.27
C ALA A 33 -2.45 6.64 -6.07
N LEU A 34 -2.62 5.34 -5.82
CA LEU A 34 -1.88 4.63 -4.78
C LEU A 34 -0.39 4.58 -5.10
N ILE A 35 -0.03 4.28 -6.35
CA ILE A 35 1.36 4.28 -6.80
C ILE A 35 2.01 5.66 -6.57
N GLU A 36 1.34 6.74 -6.97
CA GLU A 36 1.89 8.08 -6.77
C GLU A 36 2.00 8.47 -5.29
N LYS A 37 1.06 8.00 -4.45
CA LYS A 37 1.13 8.18 -3.01
C LYS A 37 2.31 7.42 -2.40
N LEU A 38 2.57 6.18 -2.80
CA LEU A 38 3.73 5.39 -2.35
C LEU A 38 5.05 6.06 -2.77
N LYS A 39 5.16 6.53 -4.02
CA LYS A 39 6.32 7.31 -4.48
C LYS A 39 6.52 8.58 -3.65
N LYS A 40 5.43 9.28 -3.31
CA LYS A 40 5.50 10.45 -2.44
C LYS A 40 6.02 10.10 -1.04
N ILE A 41 5.48 9.05 -0.40
CA ILE A 41 5.92 8.59 0.92
C ILE A 41 7.42 8.25 0.91
N ALA A 42 7.89 7.53 -0.13
CA ALA A 42 9.30 7.22 -0.29
C ALA A 42 10.17 8.48 -0.42
N ARG A 43 9.76 9.46 -1.24
CA ARG A 43 10.47 10.75 -1.40
C ARG A 43 10.51 11.55 -0.10
N ASP A 44 9.40 11.63 0.61
CA ASP A 44 9.30 12.33 1.90
C ASP A 44 10.25 11.69 2.95
N ASN A 45 10.53 10.40 2.81
CA ASN A 45 11.50 9.64 3.62
C ASN A 45 12.93 9.60 3.02
N GLN A 46 13.23 10.42 2.00
CA GLN A 46 14.54 10.48 1.33
C GLN A 46 14.99 9.12 0.75
N ILE A 47 14.05 8.31 0.26
CA ILE A 47 14.32 7.01 -0.37
C ILE A 47 14.25 7.18 -1.89
N GLY A 48 15.40 7.05 -2.56
CA GLY A 48 15.50 7.19 -4.02
C GLY A 48 15.16 5.91 -4.81
N LYS A 49 15.37 4.73 -4.20
CA LYS A 49 15.00 3.41 -4.74
C LYS A 49 14.42 2.57 -3.63
N PHE A 50 13.30 1.90 -3.91
CA PHE A 50 12.57 1.13 -2.90
C PHE A 50 11.88 -0.07 -3.55
N ASP A 51 11.66 -1.08 -2.71
CA ASP A 51 10.75 -2.19 -2.97
C ASP A 51 9.50 -2.01 -2.12
N ILE A 52 8.39 -2.55 -2.60
CA ILE A 52 7.12 -2.57 -1.89
C ILE A 52 6.84 -4.01 -1.50
N PHE A 53 6.45 -4.23 -0.24
CA PHE A 53 6.06 -5.53 0.27
C PHE A 53 4.62 -5.47 0.80
N ASP A 54 3.89 -6.56 0.64
CA ASP A 54 2.63 -6.77 1.32
C ASP A 54 2.85 -7.34 2.74
N PHE A 55 1.77 -7.48 3.51
CA PHE A 55 1.83 -8.00 4.88
C PHE A 55 2.42 -9.41 4.99
N THR A 56 2.33 -10.21 3.92
CA THR A 56 2.89 -11.57 3.90
C THR A 56 4.40 -11.57 3.63
N GLY A 57 5.00 -10.41 3.40
CA GLY A 57 6.39 -10.28 3.01
C GLY A 57 6.63 -10.57 1.52
N ARG A 58 5.58 -10.61 0.71
CA ARG A 58 5.72 -10.76 -0.75
C ARG A 58 6.12 -9.42 -1.37
N SER A 59 7.16 -9.43 -2.18
CA SER A 59 7.54 -8.27 -2.99
C SER A 59 6.49 -8.03 -4.08
N LEU A 60 6.05 -6.79 -4.21
CA LEU A 60 5.00 -6.36 -5.14
C LEU A 60 5.60 -5.64 -6.34
N SER A 61 5.12 -6.01 -7.52
CA SER A 61 5.32 -5.19 -8.71
C SER A 61 4.40 -3.96 -8.68
N MET A 62 4.68 -2.95 -9.53
CA MET A 62 3.76 -1.82 -9.69
C MET A 62 2.38 -2.28 -10.16
N SER A 63 2.30 -3.30 -11.03
CA SER A 63 1.04 -3.86 -11.49
C SER A 63 0.24 -4.55 -10.38
N ASP A 64 0.90 -5.20 -9.42
CA ASP A 64 0.20 -5.78 -8.25
C ASP A 64 -0.45 -4.69 -7.40
N VAL A 65 0.27 -3.58 -7.17
CA VAL A 65 -0.24 -2.43 -6.41
C VAL A 65 -1.37 -1.73 -7.17
N GLU A 66 -1.21 -1.52 -8.48
CA GLU A 66 -2.23 -0.86 -9.31
C GLU A 66 -3.53 -1.66 -9.37
N SER A 67 -3.42 -2.98 -9.49
CA SER A 67 -4.57 -3.89 -9.57
C SER A 67 -5.23 -4.18 -8.22
N GLY A 68 -4.67 -3.69 -7.11
CA GLY A 68 -5.16 -4.02 -5.77
C GLY A 68 -4.87 -5.46 -5.34
N ASN A 69 -3.97 -6.16 -6.03
CA ASN A 69 -3.63 -7.55 -5.76
C ASN A 69 -2.54 -7.63 -4.67
N PHE A 70 -2.86 -7.26 -3.44
CA PHE A 70 -1.95 -7.31 -2.30
C PHE A 70 -2.69 -7.47 -0.97
N THR A 71 -1.96 -7.90 0.06
CA THR A 71 -2.47 -7.97 1.43
C THR A 71 -1.98 -6.79 2.25
N GLN A 72 -2.87 -6.11 2.95
CA GLN A 72 -2.50 -4.95 3.77
C GLN A 72 -1.93 -5.36 5.14
N PRO A 73 -1.11 -4.50 5.79
CA PRO A 73 -0.54 -3.23 5.31
C PRO A 73 0.56 -3.41 4.25
N LEU A 74 0.84 -2.32 3.52
CA LEU A 74 1.97 -2.21 2.62
C LEU A 74 3.21 -1.73 3.37
N SER A 75 4.40 -2.14 2.93
CA SER A 75 5.68 -1.68 3.47
C SER A 75 6.59 -1.20 2.35
N ILE A 76 7.17 -0.02 2.50
CA ILE A 76 8.21 0.54 1.63
C ILE A 76 9.56 0.30 2.30
N VAL A 77 10.43 -0.44 1.62
CA VAL A 77 11.78 -0.75 2.10
C VAL A 77 12.80 -0.13 1.14
N ARG A 78 13.79 0.58 1.68
CA ARG A 78 14.89 1.12 0.85
C ARG A 78 15.61 -0.03 0.17
N TYR A 79 15.76 0.08 -1.15
CA TYR A 79 16.51 -0.89 -1.94
C TYR A 79 17.99 -0.81 -1.54
N ASN A 80 18.45 -1.77 -0.73
CA ASN A 80 19.86 -1.94 -0.41
C ASN A 80 20.46 -2.90 -1.43
N VAL A 81 21.10 -2.37 -2.47
CA VAL A 81 22.11 -3.15 -3.18
C VAL A 81 23.24 -3.36 -2.18
N ALA A 82 23.56 -4.60 -1.83
CA ALA A 82 24.83 -4.88 -1.18
C ALA A 82 25.93 -4.30 -2.10
N ALA A 83 26.66 -3.32 -1.59
CA ALA A 83 27.74 -2.64 -2.30
C ALA A 83 28.89 -3.60 -2.61
#